data_AF-A0A527WTY7-F1
#
_entry.id   AF-A0A527WTY7-F1
#
_cell.length_a   1.000
_cell.length_b   1.000
_cell.length_c   1.000
_cell.angle_alpha   90.00
_cell.angle_beta   90.00
_cell.angle_gamma   90.00
#
_symmetry.space_group_name_H-M   'P 1'
#
loop_
_entity.id
_entity.type
_entity.pdbx_description
1 polymer ?
#
loop_
_entity_poly.entity_id
_entity_poly.type
_entity_poly.pdbx_seq_one_letter_code
_entity_poly.pdbx_strand_id
1 'polypeptide(L)' 'MVVTPPRRGQPGNAQHKAGDETAGLAARKAAARLLAAVIDAHTPLDGLTDNEHGHPQYKALDGRDRALVRAILVT' A
#
# COMPACT_ATOMS: atom_id res chain seq x y z
N MET A 1 31.16 -41.42 10.55
CA MET A 1 31.42 -40.15 9.85
C MET A 1 30.07 -39.57 9.45
N VAL A 2 29.44 -38.74 10.29
CA VAL A 2 28.10 -38.20 10.02
C VAL A 2 28.27 -36.85 9.33
N VAL A 3 27.97 -36.78 8.04
CA VAL A 3 27.96 -35.55 7.25
C VAL A 3 26.69 -34.76 7.56
N THR A 4 26.84 -33.62 8.23
CA THR A 4 25.78 -32.63 8.41
C THR A 4 25.59 -31.86 7.10
N PRO A 5 24.37 -31.75 6.53
CA PRO A 5 24.18 -30.96 5.32
C PRO A 5 24.04 -29.46 5.65
N PRO A 6 24.49 -28.54 4.78
CA PRO A 6 24.62 -27.10 5.11
C PRO A 6 23.27 -26.40 5.22
N ARG A 7 22.99 -25.58 6.24
CA ARG A 7 21.73 -24.82 6.33
C ARG A 7 21.53 -23.93 5.10
N ARG A 8 20.35 -24.03 4.49
CA ARG A 8 19.98 -23.33 3.26
C ARG A 8 19.73 -21.88 3.65
N GLY A 9 20.54 -20.98 3.10
CA GLY A 9 20.42 -19.54 3.32
C GLY A 9 19.03 -19.07 2.94
N GLN A 10 18.34 -18.49 3.90
CA GLN A 10 17.00 -17.95 3.74
C GLN A 10 17.09 -16.68 2.89
N PRO A 11 16.45 -16.60 1.71
CA PRO A 11 16.42 -15.36 0.95
C PRO A 11 15.47 -14.38 1.66
N GLY A 12 16.03 -13.54 2.53
CA GLY A 12 15.36 -12.46 3.25
C GLY A 12 14.90 -11.30 2.36
N ASN A 13 14.39 -11.60 1.17
CA ASN A 13 13.96 -10.59 0.19
C ASN A 13 12.61 -10.91 -0.49
N ALA A 14 11.95 -12.01 -0.13
CA ALA A 14 10.62 -12.34 -0.62
C ALA A 14 9.48 -11.67 0.19
N GLN A 15 9.77 -11.19 1.40
CA GLN A 15 8.76 -10.63 2.30
C GLN A 15 8.15 -9.30 1.80
N HIS A 16 8.84 -8.58 0.90
CA HIS A 16 8.31 -7.35 0.31
C HIS A 16 7.31 -7.59 -0.84
N LYS A 17 7.23 -8.80 -1.41
CA LYS A 17 6.22 -9.14 -2.43
C LYS A 17 4.96 -9.81 -1.86
N ALA A 18 5.04 -10.46 -0.70
CA ALA A 18 3.91 -11.18 -0.09
C ALA A 18 2.92 -10.27 0.67
N GLY A 19 3.20 -8.96 0.80
CA GLY A 19 2.26 -7.98 1.36
C GLY A 19 1.11 -7.61 0.43
N ASP A 20 1.05 -8.21 -0.76
CA ASP A 20 0.16 -7.90 -1.88
C ASP A 20 -0.85 -9.03 -2.20
N GLU A 21 -0.81 -10.15 -1.46
CA GLU A 21 -1.71 -11.29 -1.74
C GLU A 21 -3.16 -11.05 -1.26
N THR A 22 -3.37 -10.10 -0.36
CA THR A 22 -4.71 -9.74 0.09
C THR A 22 -5.30 -8.65 -0.81
N ALA A 23 -6.28 -9.03 -1.62
CA ALA A 23 -7.00 -8.11 -2.49
C ALA A 23 -7.47 -6.85 -1.73
N GLY A 24 -7.17 -5.68 -2.30
CA GLY A 24 -7.52 -4.37 -1.75
C GLY A 24 -6.75 -3.95 -0.49
N LEU A 25 -5.71 -4.68 -0.07
CA LEU A 25 -4.89 -4.27 1.07
C LEU A 25 -4.06 -3.01 0.74
N ALA A 26 -3.53 -2.90 -0.47
CA ALA A 26 -2.83 -1.71 -0.94
C ALA A 26 -3.75 -0.47 -0.89
N ALA A 27 -4.98 -0.60 -1.42
CA ALA A 27 -6.01 0.43 -1.33
C ALA A 27 -6.30 0.86 0.12
N ARG A 28 -6.58 -0.07 1.04
CA ARG A 28 -6.85 0.26 2.45
C ARG A 28 -5.69 0.98 3.14
N LYS A 29 -4.44 0.54 2.87
CA LYS A 29 -3.24 1.21 3.40
C LYS A 29 -3.10 2.63 2.85
N ALA A 30 -3.36 2.83 1.56
CA ALA A 30 -3.35 4.16 0.96
C ALA A 30 -4.42 5.04 1.59
N ALA A 31 -5.66 4.57 1.72
CA ALA A 31 -6.76 5.29 2.34
C ALA A 31 -6.42 5.75 3.78
N ALA A 32 -5.87 4.86 4.61
CA ALA A 32 -5.46 5.21 5.96
C ALA A 32 -4.41 6.33 6.01
N ARG A 33 -3.45 6.30 5.08
CA ARG A 33 -2.39 7.34 5.01
C ARG A 33 -2.90 8.66 4.45
N LEU A 34 -3.83 8.61 3.49
CA LEU A 34 -4.51 9.82 3.01
C LEU A 34 -5.27 10.48 4.15
N LEU A 35 -6.03 9.70 4.93
CA LEU A 35 -6.76 10.22 6.07
C LEU A 35 -5.83 10.84 7.12
N ALA A 36 -4.70 10.19 7.43
CA ALA A 36 -3.68 10.78 8.31
C ALA A 36 -3.16 12.11 7.76
N ALA A 37 -2.86 12.22 6.46
CA ALA A 37 -2.43 13.49 5.86
C ALA A 37 -3.51 14.58 5.91
N VAL A 38 -4.78 14.21 5.78
CA VAL A 38 -5.90 15.15 5.93
C VAL A 38 -5.99 15.68 7.36
N ILE A 39 -5.93 14.78 8.35
CA ILE A 39 -6.12 15.14 9.76
C ILE A 39 -4.88 15.79 10.35
N ASP A 40 -3.71 15.19 10.17
CA ASP A 40 -2.48 15.63 10.83
C ASP A 40 -1.82 16.81 10.10
N ALA A 41 -1.85 16.80 8.76
CA ALA A 41 -1.22 17.83 7.94
C ALA A 41 -2.23 18.81 7.33
N HIS A 42 -3.52 18.71 7.68
CA HIS A 42 -4.59 19.61 7.25
C HIS A 42 -4.66 19.76 5.72
N THR A 43 -4.26 18.72 4.98
CA THR A 43 -4.19 18.75 3.53
C THR A 43 -5.55 18.40 2.93
N PRO A 44 -6.05 19.12 1.91
CA PRO A 44 -7.33 18.83 1.31
C PRO A 44 -7.35 17.44 0.63
N LEU A 45 -8.42 16.68 0.90
CA LEU A 45 -8.59 15.32 0.40
C LEU A 45 -8.63 15.25 -1.14
N ASP A 46 -9.27 16.23 -1.79
CA ASP A 46 -9.36 16.29 -3.25
C ASP A 46 -7.97 16.40 -3.89
N GLY A 47 -7.08 17.22 -3.30
CA GLY A 47 -5.71 17.35 -3.76
C GLY A 47 -4.91 16.06 -3.59
N LEU A 48 -5.17 15.29 -2.53
CA LEU A 48 -4.49 14.01 -2.26
C LEU A 48 -4.96 12.87 -3.17
N THR A 49 -6.20 12.93 -3.67
CA THR A 49 -6.83 11.91 -4.52
C THR A 49 -6.82 12.27 -6.02
N ASP A 50 -6.05 13.28 -6.38
CA ASP A 50 -5.81 13.71 -7.75
C ASP A 50 -4.90 12.73 -8.53
N ASN A 51 -5.13 12.58 -9.83
CA ASN A 51 -4.38 11.62 -10.65
C ASN A 51 -3.03 12.16 -11.14
N GLU A 52 -2.84 13.48 -11.19
CA GLU A 52 -1.63 14.14 -11.69
C GLU A 52 -0.72 14.57 -10.53
N HIS A 53 -1.29 15.30 -9.58
CA HIS A 53 -0.61 15.92 -8.44
C HIS A 53 -0.90 15.24 -7.10
N GLY A 54 -1.72 14.18 -7.08
CA GLY A 54 -2.09 13.52 -5.84
C GLY A 54 -0.98 12.74 -5.17
N HIS A 55 -1.34 12.16 -4.03
CA HIS A 55 -0.39 11.48 -3.16
C HIS A 55 0.30 10.33 -3.92
N PRO A 56 1.63 10.15 -3.80
CA PRO A 56 2.37 9.15 -4.58
C PRO A 56 1.81 7.73 -4.46
N GLN A 57 1.30 7.39 -3.28
CA GLN A 57 0.75 6.07 -3.01
C GLN A 57 -0.65 5.87 -3.58
N TYR A 58 -1.41 6.96 -3.79
CA TYR A 58 -2.69 6.90 -4.48
C TYR A 58 -2.48 6.75 -6.00
N LYS A 59 -1.50 7.48 -6.56
CA LYS A 59 -1.13 7.39 -7.98
C LYS A 59 -0.53 6.04 -8.37
N ALA A 60 0.13 5.36 -7.44
CA ALA A 60 0.71 4.03 -7.66
C ALA A 60 -0.34 2.89 -7.72
N LEU A 61 -1.58 3.14 -7.28
CA LEU A 61 -2.66 2.16 -7.34
C LEU A 61 -3.20 2.02 -8.76
N ASP A 62 -3.79 0.88 -9.08
CA ASP A 62 -4.56 0.70 -10.32
C ASP A 62 -5.95 1.37 -10.23
N GLY A 63 -6.71 1.35 -11.32
CA GLY A 63 -8.04 1.99 -11.36
C GLY A 63 -9.04 1.39 -10.37
N ARG A 64 -8.95 0.08 -10.10
CA ARG A 64 -9.85 -0.63 -9.18
C ARG A 64 -9.58 -0.24 -7.74
N ASP A 65 -8.32 -0.23 -7.34
CA ASP A 65 -7.91 0.13 -5.99
C ASP A 65 -8.13 1.62 -5.72
N ARG A 66 -7.94 2.49 -6.72
CA ARG A 66 -8.32 3.91 -6.59
C ARG A 66 -9.83 4.10 -6.35
N ALA A 67 -10.67 3.33 -7.05
CA ALA A 67 -12.11 3.35 -6.81
C ALA A 67 -12.46 2.86 -5.40
N LEU A 68 -11.78 1.81 -4.92
CA LEU A 68 -11.95 1.31 -3.55
C LEU A 68 -11.52 2.35 -2.50
N VAL A 69 -10.41 3.05 -2.71
CA VAL A 69 -9.99 4.15 -1.81
C VAL A 69 -11.07 5.23 -1.73
N ARG A 70 -11.60 5.68 -2.87
CA ARG A 70 -12.68 6.68 -2.89
C ARG A 70 -13.93 6.19 -2.17
N ALA A 71 -14.31 4.93 -2.34
CA ALA A 71 -15.43 4.35 -1.63
C ALA A 71 -15.21 4.34 -0.10
N ILE A 72 -13.98 4.10 0.37
CA ILE A 72 -13.65 4.14 1.81
C ILE A 72 -13.70 5.57 2.37
N LEU A 73 -13.24 6.57 1.61
CA LEU A 73 -13.06 7.94 2.12
C LEU A 73 -14.30 8.84 1.97
N VAL A 74 -15.19 8.55 1.02
CA VAL A 74 -16.36 9.39 0.67
C VAL A 74 -17.67 8.85 1.26
N THR A 75 -17.61 7.75 2.01
CA THR A 75 -18.76 7.18 2.74
C THR A 75 -18.80 7.73 4.15
#